data_AF-A0A975DF99-F1
#
_entry.id   AF-A0A975DF99-F1
#
_cell.length_a   1.000
_cell.length_b   1.000
_cell.length_c   1.000
_cell.angle_alpha   90.00
_cell.angle_beta   90.00
_cell.angle_gamma   90.00
#
_symmetry.space_group_name_H-M   'P 1'
#
loop_
_entity.id
_entity.type
_entity.pdbx_description
1 polymer ?
#
loop_
_entity_poly.entity_id
_entity_poly.type
_entity_poly.pdbx_seq_one_letter_code
_entity_poly.pdbx_strand_id
1 'polypeptide(L)'
;MKKFLFFVVVVLIFFTVDHPLIKEQRDKLLGEGMTALGETSQLQHSLAAKVARSEIERQLSLTETERDYLNEALLTDKKLEEFHIRYCVRNELNLYFYESRLAVICDIVLSSIPADKK
;
A
#
# COMPACT_ATOMS: atom_id res chain seq x y z
N MET A 1 35.55 -4.94 -26.93
CA MET A 1 35.49 -4.67 -25.47
C MET A 1 35.26 -3.18 -25.08
N LYS A 2 34.92 -2.24 -25.99
CA LYS A 2 34.69 -0.81 -25.64
C LYS A 2 33.21 -0.44 -25.42
N LYS A 3 32.28 -1.18 -26.03
CA LYS A 3 30.82 -0.95 -25.92
C LYS A 3 30.22 -1.50 -24.61
N PHE A 4 30.82 -2.56 -24.05
CA PHE A 4 30.38 -3.16 -22.79
C PHE A 4 30.77 -2.29 -21.58
N LEU A 5 31.95 -1.67 -21.63
CA LEU A 5 32.38 -0.69 -20.62
C LEU A 5 31.45 0.54 -20.58
N PHE A 6 30.98 1.01 -21.73
CA PHE A 6 30.02 2.11 -21.79
C PHE A 6 28.67 1.75 -21.16
N PHE A 7 28.18 0.54 -21.40
CA PHE A 7 26.92 0.06 -20.83
C PHE A 7 26.99 -0.08 -19.30
N VAL A 8 28.11 -0.60 -18.78
CA VAL A 8 28.34 -0.71 -17.33
C VAL A 8 28.45 0.67 -16.67
N VAL A 9 29.06 1.65 -17.33
CA VAL A 9 29.16 3.03 -16.82
C VAL A 9 27.79 3.73 -16.79
N VAL A 10 26.94 3.52 -17.80
CA VAL A 10 25.57 4.10 -17.80
C VAL A 10 24.70 3.50 -16.71
N VAL A 11 24.78 2.18 -16.49
CA VAL A 11 24.05 1.52 -15.40
C VAL A 11 24.56 2.01 -14.03
N LEU A 12 25.88 2.16 -13.86
CA LEU A 12 26.44 2.69 -12.62
C LEU A 12 25.95 4.13 -12.34
N ILE A 13 25.82 4.99 -13.35
CA ILE A 13 25.31 6.36 -13.16
C ILE A 13 23.84 6.35 -12.68
N PHE A 14 23.01 5.45 -13.23
CA PHE A 14 21.62 5.29 -12.80
C PHE A 14 21.49 4.78 -11.35
N PHE A 15 22.48 4.05 -10.84
CA PHE A 15 22.52 3.57 -9.46
C PHE A 15 23.23 4.53 -8.49
N THR A 16 24.02 5.50 -8.96
CA THR A 16 24.71 6.49 -8.13
C THR A 16 23.89 7.74 -7.78
N VAL A 17 22.70 7.91 -8.38
CA VAL A 17 21.76 8.94 -7.91
C VAL A 17 21.05 8.42 -6.66
N ASP A 18 21.77 8.50 -5.55
CA ASP A 18 21.26 8.28 -4.19
C ASP A 18 20.21 9.36 -3.87
N HIS A 19 18.92 9.09 -4.10
CA HIS A 19 17.85 9.87 -3.48
C HIS A 19 17.49 9.23 -2.12
N PRO A 20 17.78 9.90 -0.99
CA PRO A 20 17.90 9.25 0.33
C PRO A 20 16.59 8.80 1.00
N LEU A 21 15.40 9.07 0.44
CA LEU A 21 14.12 8.68 1.07
C LEU A 21 13.63 7.25 0.74
N ILE A 22 14.39 6.50 -0.07
CA ILE A 22 14.07 5.13 -0.51
C ILE A 22 14.64 4.06 0.45
N LYS A 23 15.35 4.47 1.53
CA LYS A 23 16.26 3.59 2.27
C LYS A 23 15.63 2.72 3.37
N GLU A 24 14.54 3.12 4.04
CA GLU A 24 14.07 2.37 5.22
C GLU A 24 12.92 1.39 4.94
N GLN A 25 12.04 1.70 3.99
CA GLN A 25 10.94 0.77 3.62
C GLN A 25 11.37 -0.34 2.66
N ARG A 26 12.49 -0.17 1.94
CA ARG A 26 13.10 -1.21 1.10
C ARG A 26 13.61 -2.40 1.91
N ASP A 27 14.15 -2.17 3.11
CA ASP A 27 14.76 -3.22 3.92
C ASP A 27 13.72 -4.16 4.56
N LYS A 28 12.48 -3.70 4.72
CA LYS A 28 11.34 -4.57 5.12
C LYS A 28 10.74 -5.35 3.95
N LEU A 29 10.85 -4.81 2.72
CA LEU A 29 10.33 -5.43 1.49
C LEU A 29 11.29 -6.45 0.85
N LEU A 30 12.60 -6.34 1.07
CA LEU A 30 13.60 -7.26 0.52
C LEU A 30 13.81 -8.52 1.38
N GLY A 31 13.38 -8.52 2.64
CA GLY A 31 13.42 -9.70 3.53
C GLY A 31 12.45 -10.83 3.12
N GLU A 32 11.38 -10.52 2.38
CA GLU A 32 10.41 -11.48 1.83
C GLU A 32 10.69 -11.83 0.35
N GLY A 33 11.82 -11.40 -0.24
CA GLY A 33 12.11 -11.53 -1.67
C GLY A 33 12.43 -12.94 -2.19
N MET A 34 12.34 -14.01 -1.40
CA MET A 34 12.96 -15.30 -1.73
C MET A 34 12.03 -16.48 -2.05
N THR A 35 10.69 -16.34 -2.09
CA THR A 35 9.82 -17.55 -2.23
C THR A 35 8.70 -17.58 -3.27
N ALA A 36 8.32 -16.52 -4.02
CA ALA A 36 7.11 -16.63 -4.88
C ALA A 36 7.09 -15.76 -6.17
N LEU A 37 8.02 -15.97 -7.10
CA LEU A 37 8.11 -15.20 -8.36
C LEU A 37 6.96 -15.44 -9.40
N GLY A 38 5.90 -16.17 -9.04
CA GLY A 38 4.72 -16.43 -9.91
C GLY A 38 3.41 -15.73 -9.49
N GLU A 39 3.29 -15.25 -8.24
CA GLU A 39 2.07 -14.59 -7.69
C GLU A 39 2.07 -13.06 -7.86
N THR A 40 3.07 -12.53 -8.56
CA THR A 40 3.56 -11.14 -8.43
C THR A 40 2.66 -10.07 -9.04
N SER A 41 1.81 -10.40 -10.01
CA SER A 41 0.93 -9.42 -10.68
C SER A 41 -0.30 -9.08 -9.84
N GLN A 42 -0.93 -10.06 -9.19
CA GLN A 42 -2.08 -9.82 -8.30
C GLN A 42 -1.66 -9.23 -6.93
N LEU A 43 -0.47 -9.58 -6.44
CA LEU A 43 0.09 -9.03 -5.21
C LEU A 43 0.49 -7.55 -5.34
N GLN A 44 0.97 -7.11 -6.52
CA GLN A 44 1.22 -5.70 -6.78
C GLN A 44 -0.05 -4.84 -6.71
N HIS A 45 -1.21 -5.37 -7.13
CA HIS A 45 -2.50 -4.68 -7.10
C HIS A 45 -3.18 -4.64 -5.72
N SER A 46 -2.57 -5.21 -4.68
CA SER A 46 -3.15 -5.28 -3.34
C SER A 46 -2.19 -4.84 -2.23
N LEU A 47 -1.02 -4.30 -2.57
CA LEU A 47 -0.02 -3.91 -1.58
C LEU A 47 -0.54 -2.76 -0.72
N ALA A 48 -1.11 -1.70 -1.31
CA ALA A 48 -1.64 -0.57 -0.56
C ALA A 48 -2.80 -1.02 0.34
N ALA A 49 -3.67 -1.89 -0.19
CA ALA A 49 -4.79 -2.46 0.55
C ALA A 49 -4.33 -3.35 1.72
N LYS A 50 -3.25 -4.12 1.56
CA LYS A 50 -2.66 -4.94 2.63
C LYS A 50 -2.02 -4.07 3.72
N VAL A 51 -1.29 -3.02 3.33
CA VAL A 51 -0.68 -2.05 4.26
C VAL A 51 -1.76 -1.33 5.06
N ALA A 52 -2.81 -0.84 4.40
CA ALA A 52 -3.92 -0.16 5.05
C ALA A 52 -4.61 -1.05 6.09
N ARG A 53 -4.94 -2.30 5.74
CA ARG A 53 -5.56 -3.25 6.68
C ARG A 53 -4.68 -3.52 7.90
N SER A 54 -3.41 -3.80 7.68
CA SER A 54 -2.44 -4.05 8.76
C SER A 54 -2.35 -2.87 9.74
N GLU A 55 -2.32 -1.65 9.20
CA GLU A 55 -2.25 -0.44 10.02
C GLU A 55 -3.57 -0.16 10.76
N ILE A 56 -4.73 -0.42 10.14
CA ILE A 56 -6.04 -0.33 10.80
C ILE A 56 -6.12 -1.33 11.96
N GLU A 57 -5.72 -2.58 11.75
CA GLU A 57 -5.71 -3.62 12.79
C GLU A 57 -4.75 -3.30 13.95
N ARG A 58 -3.68 -2.54 13.66
CA ARG A 58 -2.72 -2.08 14.68
C ARG A 58 -3.29 -0.94 15.53
N GLN A 59 -4.05 -0.03 14.94
CA GLN A 59 -4.56 1.17 15.60
C GLN A 59 -5.94 0.96 16.25
N LEU A 60 -6.76 0.08 15.70
CA LEU A 60 -8.13 -0.14 16.17
C LEU A 60 -8.31 -1.56 16.70
N SER A 61 -8.96 -1.69 17.85
CA SER A 61 -9.55 -2.97 18.24
C SER A 61 -10.75 -3.24 17.35
N LEU A 62 -10.73 -4.36 16.63
CA LEU A 62 -11.77 -4.78 15.71
C LEU A 62 -12.47 -6.03 16.24
N THR A 63 -13.80 -6.04 16.15
CA THR A 63 -14.56 -7.29 16.25
C THR A 63 -14.26 -8.19 15.05
N GLU A 64 -14.63 -9.47 15.14
CA GLU A 64 -14.49 -10.42 14.02
C GLU A 64 -15.25 -9.93 12.78
N THR A 65 -16.49 -9.48 12.97
CA THR A 65 -17.34 -8.96 11.89
C THR A 65 -16.74 -7.70 11.23
N GLU A 66 -16.18 -6.78 12.01
CA GLU A 66 -15.51 -5.59 11.49
C GLU A 66 -14.25 -5.93 10.68
N ARG A 67 -13.50 -6.93 11.15
CA ARG A 67 -12.31 -7.43 10.46
C ARG A 67 -12.68 -8.08 9.13
N ASP A 68 -13.71 -8.91 9.11
CA ASP A 68 -14.21 -9.55 7.89
C ASP A 68 -14.68 -8.51 6.88
N TYR A 69 -15.44 -7.52 7.34
CA TYR A 69 -15.85 -6.40 6.51
C TYR A 69 -14.65 -5.64 5.93
N LEU A 70 -13.62 -5.32 6.73
CA LEU A 70 -12.40 -4.67 6.21
C LEU A 70 -11.64 -5.54 5.22
N ASN A 71 -11.57 -6.85 5.45
CA ASN A 71 -10.92 -7.78 4.53
C ASN A 71 -11.60 -7.83 3.17
N GLU A 72 -12.93 -7.68 3.14
CA GLU A 72 -13.69 -7.61 1.90
C GLU A 72 -13.62 -6.22 1.25
N ALA A 73 -13.82 -5.17 2.05
CA ALA A 73 -13.89 -3.78 1.62
C ALA A 73 -12.53 -3.24 1.17
N LEU A 74 -11.44 -3.79 1.70
CA LEU A 74 -10.06 -3.42 1.38
C LEU A 74 -9.28 -4.62 0.82
N LEU A 75 -9.94 -5.43 -0.01
CA LEU A 75 -9.31 -6.64 -0.60
C LEU A 75 -8.24 -6.28 -1.63
N THR A 76 -8.45 -5.24 -2.43
CA THR A 76 -7.59 -4.80 -3.53
C THR A 76 -7.39 -3.28 -3.48
N ASP A 77 -6.36 -2.77 -4.15
CA ASP A 77 -6.10 -1.33 -4.18
C ASP A 77 -7.24 -0.54 -4.83
N LYS A 78 -7.95 -1.16 -5.79
CA LYS A 78 -9.17 -0.58 -6.37
C LYS A 78 -10.29 -0.46 -5.33
N LYS A 79 -10.50 -1.49 -4.53
CA LYS A 79 -11.52 -1.45 -3.47
C LYS A 79 -11.15 -0.48 -2.35
N LEU A 80 -9.86 -0.36 -2.03
CA LEU A 80 -9.33 0.68 -1.14
C LEU A 80 -9.67 2.10 -1.66
N GLU A 81 -9.46 2.34 -2.96
CA GLU A 81 -9.82 3.61 -3.62
C GLU A 81 -11.34 3.86 -3.60
N GLU A 82 -12.14 2.83 -3.89
CA GLU A 82 -13.60 2.90 -3.80
C GLU A 82 -14.08 3.21 -2.36
N PHE A 83 -13.47 2.58 -1.35
CA PHE A 83 -13.75 2.86 0.06
C PHE A 83 -13.45 4.31 0.39
N HIS A 84 -12.28 4.82 -0.04
CA HIS A 84 -11.87 6.20 0.17
C HIS A 84 -12.90 7.18 -0.41
N ILE A 85 -13.26 7.00 -1.68
CA ILE A 85 -14.20 7.88 -2.37
C ILE A 85 -15.56 7.88 -1.69
N ARG A 86 -16.11 6.69 -1.38
CA ARG A 86 -17.46 6.57 -0.83
C ARG A 86 -17.54 7.12 0.58
N TYR A 87 -16.67 6.67 1.48
CA TYR A 87 -16.85 6.91 2.91
C TYR A 87 -16.04 8.10 3.43
N CYS A 88 -14.90 8.42 2.82
CA CYS A 88 -14.03 9.50 3.29
C CYS A 88 -14.24 10.82 2.53
N VAL A 89 -14.51 10.75 1.22
CA VAL A 89 -14.72 11.96 0.38
C VAL A 89 -16.19 12.32 0.28
N ARG A 90 -17.05 11.35 -0.06
CA ARG A 90 -18.49 11.58 -0.25
C ARG A 90 -19.29 11.52 1.05
N ASN A 91 -18.67 11.11 2.15
CA ASN A 91 -19.31 10.93 3.45
C ASN A 91 -20.57 10.04 3.36
N GLU A 92 -20.54 9.00 2.53
CA GLU A 92 -21.59 7.99 2.51
C GLU A 92 -21.61 7.23 3.84
N LEU A 93 -22.79 6.72 4.23
CA LEU A 93 -22.94 5.96 5.47
C LEU A 93 -22.21 4.62 5.38
N ASN A 94 -21.26 4.38 6.28
CA ASN A 94 -20.65 3.07 6.47
C ASN A 94 -21.34 2.32 7.60
N LEU A 95 -21.81 1.09 7.35
CA LEU A 95 -22.60 0.33 8.33
C LEU A 95 -21.78 -0.25 9.49
N TYR A 96 -20.45 -0.30 9.36
CA TYR A 96 -19.55 -0.96 10.31
C TYR A 96 -18.70 0.03 11.11
N PHE A 97 -18.34 1.17 10.52
CA PHE A 97 -17.51 2.19 11.16
C PHE A 97 -18.17 3.56 11.12
N TYR A 98 -18.13 4.26 12.25
CA TYR A 98 -18.74 5.57 12.41
C TYR A 98 -17.78 6.51 13.13
N GLU A 99 -18.03 7.82 12.96
CA GLU A 99 -17.38 8.90 13.70
C GLU A 99 -15.84 8.79 13.73
N SER A 100 -15.26 8.79 14.94
CA SER A 100 -13.83 8.79 15.18
C SER A 100 -13.12 7.56 14.60
N ARG A 101 -13.77 6.39 14.61
CA ARG A 101 -13.19 5.17 14.04
C ARG A 101 -13.13 5.26 12.52
N LEU A 102 -14.19 5.79 11.89
CA LEU A 102 -14.19 6.01 10.45
C LEU A 102 -13.15 7.05 10.04
N ALA A 103 -12.98 8.12 10.84
CA ALA A 103 -11.95 9.14 10.60
C ALA A 103 -10.53 8.54 10.62
N VAL A 104 -10.20 7.72 11.63
CA VAL A 104 -8.89 7.03 11.70
C VAL A 104 -8.68 6.13 10.48
N ILE A 105 -9.70 5.37 10.07
CA ILE A 105 -9.61 4.52 8.87
C ILE A 105 -9.38 5.40 7.63
N CYS A 106 -10.07 6.51 7.50
CA CYS A 106 -9.91 7.44 6.37
C CYS A 106 -8.51 8.04 6.29
N ASP A 107 -7.89 8.39 7.42
CA ASP A 107 -6.52 8.89 7.47
C ASP A 107 -5.50 7.83 7.03
N ILE A 108 -5.70 6.57 7.45
CA ILE A 108 -4.83 5.45 7.07
C ILE A 108 -4.99 5.12 5.59
N VAL A 109 -6.23 5.08 5.09
CA VAL A 109 -6.55 4.83 3.68
C VAL A 109 -5.93 5.92 2.80
N LEU A 110 -6.10 7.19 3.15
CA LEU A 110 -5.50 8.32 2.43
C LEU A 110 -3.96 8.27 2.44
N SER A 111 -3.36 7.82 3.53
CA SER A 111 -1.90 7.66 3.64
C SER A 111 -1.36 6.50 2.79
N SER A 112 -2.20 5.50 2.51
CA SER A 112 -1.83 4.28 1.78
C SER A 112 -2.01 4.40 0.25
N ILE A 113 -2.82 5.34 -0.23
CA ILE A 113 -3.03 5.59 -1.66
C ILE A 113 -1.83 6.38 -2.26
N PRO A 114 -1.32 6.01 -3.44
CA PRO A 114 -0.28 6.78 -4.14
C PRO A 114 -0.67 8.24 -4.39
N ALA A 115 0.30 9.16 -4.30
CA ALA A 115 0.05 10.61 -4.34
C ALA A 115 -0.59 11.11 -5.65
N ASP A 116 -0.47 10.36 -6.75
CA ASP A 116 -1.12 10.64 -8.03
C ASP A 116 -2.64 10.34 -8.04
N LYS A 117 -3.15 9.65 -7.01
CA LYS A 117 -4.55 9.23 -6.87
C LYS A 117 -5.27 9.76 -5.62
N LYS A 118 -4.63 10.63 -4.85
CA LYS A 118 -5.24 11.32 -3.70
C LYS A 118 -6.07 12.50 -4.17
#